data_AF-A0A5Z4I1K8-F1
#
_entry.id   AF-A0A5Z4I1K8-F1
#
_cell.length_a   1.000
_cell.length_b   1.000
_cell.length_c   1.000
_cell.angle_alpha   90.00
_cell.angle_beta   90.00
_cell.angle_gamma   90.00
#
_symmetry.space_group_name_H-M   'P 1'
#
loop_
_entity.id
_entity.type
_entity.pdbx_description
1 polymer ?
#
loop_
_entity_poly.entity_id
_entity_poly.type
_entity_poly.pdbx_seq_one_letter_code
_entity_poly.pdbx_strand_id
1 'polypeptide(L)'
;LAGIGYALFLFFTRKLKLGFGLVPLCALLFIGSLYLSIPLFGANLNLNFSLESLILLLALAFLPTIGGFYCTTRALSLAKSNSVQLIELSEPLFAMLFGSLFLAQSISFLQILGGVFILFAIFVHEFKLKL
;
A
#
# COMPACT_ATOMS: atom_id res chain seq x y z
N LEU A 1 2.09 11.20 10.95
CA LEU A 1 3.47 11.12 10.43
C LEU A 1 3.55 10.33 9.13
N ALA A 2 3.06 9.07 9.09
CA ALA A 2 3.14 8.20 7.90
C ALA A 2 2.49 8.79 6.62
N GLY A 3 1.29 9.37 6.71
CA GLY A 3 0.61 9.96 5.55
C GLY A 3 1.37 11.14 4.92
N ILE A 4 2.02 11.97 5.74
CA ILE A 4 2.87 13.07 5.25
C ILE A 4 4.11 12.51 4.56
N GLY A 5 4.72 11.47 5.12
CA GLY A 5 5.85 10.76 4.50
C GLY A 5 5.50 10.20 3.13
N TYR A 6 4.35 9.53 3.00
CA TYR A 6 3.88 9.00 1.72
C TYR A 6 3.57 10.12 0.70
N ALA A 7 2.91 11.20 1.13
CA ALA A 7 2.63 12.33 0.26
C ALA A 7 3.91 13.00 -0.27
N LEU A 8 4.91 13.20 0.60
CA LEU A 8 6.23 13.70 0.22
C LEU A 8 6.93 12.73 -0.73
N PHE A 9 6.89 11.44 -0.43
CA PHE A 9 7.46 10.41 -1.30
C PHE A 9 6.90 10.56 -2.72
N LEU A 10 5.58 10.53 -2.91
CA LEU A 10 4.92 10.67 -4.21
C LEU A 10 5.25 12.00 -4.91
N PHE A 11 5.27 13.10 -4.15
CA PHE A 11 5.64 14.41 -4.68
C PHE A 11 7.07 14.41 -5.24
N PHE A 12 8.04 13.88 -4.47
CA PHE A 12 9.42 13.78 -4.90
C PHE A 12 9.63 12.77 -6.03
N THR A 13 8.95 11.62 -6.02
CA THR A 13 9.05 10.63 -7.12
C THR A 13 8.67 11.29 -8.44
N ARG A 14 7.60 12.08 -8.41
CA ARG A 14 7.12 12.81 -9.60
C ARG A 14 8.03 13.98 -9.98
N LYS A 15 8.47 14.79 -9.00
CA LYS A 15 9.34 15.95 -9.25
C LYS A 15 10.71 15.54 -9.81
N LEU A 16 11.29 14.46 -9.30
CA LEU A 16 12.58 13.93 -9.72
C LEU A 16 12.50 13.05 -10.96
N LYS A 17 11.29 12.79 -11.49
CA LYS A 17 11.04 11.85 -12.59
C LYS A 17 11.75 10.52 -12.35
N LEU A 18 11.74 10.04 -11.11
CA LEU A 18 12.24 8.70 -10.79
C LEU A 18 11.52 7.72 -11.72
N GLY A 19 12.30 6.94 -12.47
CA GLY A 19 11.76 6.03 -13.47
C GLY A 19 10.67 5.13 -12.88
N PHE A 20 9.76 4.67 -13.73
CA PHE A 20 8.76 3.69 -13.34
C PHE A 20 9.26 2.31 -13.77
N GLY A 21 9.58 1.43 -12.81
CA GLY A 21 10.09 0.09 -13.11
C GLY A 21 10.71 -0.64 -11.92
N LEU A 22 11.19 -1.85 -12.18
CA LEU A 22 11.80 -2.74 -11.19
C LEU A 22 13.09 -2.17 -10.58
N VAL A 23 13.91 -1.46 -11.34
CA VAL A 23 15.20 -0.93 -10.85
C VAL A 23 15.01 0.13 -9.75
N PRO A 24 14.19 1.18 -9.95
CA PRO A 24 13.82 2.13 -8.89
C PRO A 24 13.19 1.46 -7.67
N LEU A 25 12.28 0.49 -7.89
CA LEU A 25 11.66 -0.29 -6.82
C LEU A 25 12.74 -1.01 -5.98
N CYS A 26 13.62 -1.78 -6.60
CA CYS A 26 14.68 -2.52 -5.90
C CYS A 26 15.61 -1.57 -5.13
N ALA A 27 15.94 -0.41 -5.71
CA ALA A 27 16.76 0.60 -5.03
C ALA A 27 16.05 1.17 -3.78
N LEU A 28 14.76 1.48 -3.87
CA LEU A 28 13.93 1.95 -2.76
C LEU A 28 13.80 0.88 -1.66
N LEU A 29 13.55 -0.37 -2.03
CA LEU A 29 13.48 -1.50 -1.09
C LEU A 29 14.82 -1.74 -0.40
N PHE A 30 15.94 -1.62 -1.13
CA PHE A 30 17.27 -1.76 -0.56
C PHE A 30 17.57 -0.66 0.48
N ILE A 31 17.30 0.60 0.12
CA ILE A 31 17.44 1.73 1.06
C ILE A 31 16.51 1.55 2.28
N GLY A 32 15.27 1.11 2.06
CA GLY A 32 14.32 0.81 3.13
C GLY A 32 14.82 -0.29 4.07
N SER A 33 15.45 -1.33 3.53
CA SER A 33 16.06 -2.40 4.32
C SER A 33 17.24 -1.91 5.16
N LEU A 34 18.09 -1.03 4.61
CA LEU A 34 19.18 -0.40 5.36
C LEU A 34 18.65 0.53 6.45
N TYR A 35 17.58 1.28 6.17
CA TYR A 35 16.94 2.12 7.17
C TYR A 35 16.37 1.29 8.33
N LEU A 36 15.72 0.16 8.02
CA LEU A 36 15.16 -0.74 9.03
C LEU A 36 16.22 -1.54 9.80
N SER A 37 17.45 -1.69 9.29
CA SER A 37 18.51 -2.39 10.03
C SER A 37 19.02 -1.59 11.22
N ILE A 38 18.93 -0.26 11.21
CA ILE A 38 19.37 0.64 12.28
C ILE A 38 18.70 0.30 13.63
N PRO A 39 17.34 0.26 13.76
CA PRO A 39 16.68 -0.10 15.01
C PRO A 39 16.89 -1.57 15.41
N LEU A 40 17.21 -2.44 14.45
CA LEU A 40 17.48 -3.86 14.69
C LEU A 40 18.73 -4.08 15.55
N PHE A 41 19.75 -3.22 15.45
CA PHE A 41 20.96 -3.32 16.27
C PHE A 41 20.74 -3.07 17.76
N GLY A 42 19.66 -2.35 18.14
CA GLY A 42 19.33 -2.05 19.53
C GLY A 42 18.21 -2.91 20.12
N ALA A 43 17.61 -3.79 19.33
CA ALA A 43 16.46 -4.59 19.74
C ALA A 43 16.89 -6.02 20.12
N ASN A 44 16.55 -6.45 21.33
CA ASN A 44 16.63 -7.86 21.72
C ASN A 44 15.52 -8.65 21.03
N LEU A 45 15.76 -9.05 19.78
CA LEU A 45 14.80 -9.82 18.99
C LEU A 45 14.97 -11.31 19.25
N ASN A 46 13.95 -11.93 19.83
CA ASN A 46 13.84 -13.39 19.86
C ASN A 46 13.34 -13.89 18.51
N LEU A 47 14.28 -14.15 17.60
CA LEU A 47 14.00 -14.59 16.25
C LEU A 47 13.71 -16.09 16.21
N ASN A 48 12.45 -16.47 16.39
CA ASN A 48 11.97 -17.83 16.15
C ASN A 48 11.50 -17.98 14.70
N PHE A 49 12.42 -18.37 13.81
CA PHE A 49 12.08 -18.65 12.41
C PHE A 49 11.63 -20.11 12.24
N SER A 50 10.32 -20.31 12.07
CA SER A 50 9.79 -21.55 11.52
C SER A 50 9.81 -21.51 9.98
N LEU A 51 9.86 -22.68 9.34
CA LEU A 51 9.76 -22.77 7.87
C LEU A 51 8.46 -22.17 7.34
N GLU A 52 7.35 -22.34 8.07
CA GLU A 52 6.05 -21.75 7.75
C GLU A 52 6.11 -20.22 7.74
N SER A 53 6.67 -19.61 8.79
CA SER A 53 6.83 -18.16 8.87
C SER A 53 7.67 -17.63 7.71
N LEU A 54 8.70 -18.35 7.31
CA LEU A 54 9.59 -17.94 6.22
C LEU A 54 8.86 -17.96 4.86
N ILE A 55 8.04 -18.99 4.60
CA ILE A 55 7.21 -19.07 3.39
C ILE A 55 6.19 -17.93 3.34
N LEU A 56 5.50 -17.65 4.46
CA LEU A 56 4.55 -16.55 4.54
C LEU A 56 5.22 -15.18 4.34
N LEU A 57 6.42 -15.00 4.90
CA LEU A 57 7.19 -13.77 4.75
C LEU A 57 7.64 -13.55 3.30
N LEU A 58 8.03 -14.62 2.60
CA LEU A 58 8.31 -14.55 1.16
C LEU A 58 7.05 -14.21 0.35
N ALA A 59 5.91 -14.83 0.67
CA ALA A 59 4.64 -14.53 0.00
C ALA A 59 4.25 -13.04 0.17
N LEU A 60 4.41 -12.50 1.37
CA LEU A 60 4.21 -11.07 1.67
C LEU A 60 5.22 -10.16 0.94
N ALA A 61 6.49 -10.57 0.85
CA ALA A 61 7.49 -9.80 0.13
C ALA A 61 7.14 -9.71 -1.37
N PHE A 62 6.87 -10.83 -2.03
CA PHE A 62 6.64 -10.82 -3.47
C PHE A 62 5.29 -10.23 -3.87
N LEU A 63 4.20 -10.62 -3.20
CA LEU A 63 2.86 -10.34 -3.70
C LEU A 63 2.41 -8.91 -3.34
N PRO A 64 2.20 -8.53 -2.06
CA PRO A 64 1.76 -7.18 -1.73
C PRO A 64 2.87 -6.13 -1.76
N THR A 65 4.14 -6.43 -1.44
CA THR A 65 5.17 -5.38 -1.44
C THR A 65 5.76 -5.10 -2.82
N ILE A 66 6.43 -6.08 -3.45
CA ILE A 66 7.02 -5.90 -4.78
C ILE A 66 5.93 -5.74 -5.84
N GLY A 67 4.97 -6.68 -5.88
CA GLY A 67 3.86 -6.66 -6.84
C GLY A 67 2.98 -5.42 -6.66
N GLY A 68 2.52 -5.15 -5.45
CA GLY A 68 1.67 -3.99 -5.15
C GLY A 68 2.35 -2.67 -5.53
N PHE A 69 3.60 -2.45 -5.11
CA PHE A 69 4.31 -1.21 -5.44
C PHE A 69 4.60 -1.08 -6.93
N TYR A 70 4.93 -2.18 -7.63
CA TYR A 70 5.09 -2.15 -9.09
C TYR A 70 3.78 -1.75 -9.77
N CYS A 71 2.64 -2.31 -9.36
CA CYS A 71 1.33 -1.95 -9.88
C CYS A 71 0.99 -0.47 -9.63
N THR A 72 1.19 0.03 -8.40
CA THR A 72 0.96 1.45 -8.06
C THR A 72 1.83 2.38 -8.88
N THR A 73 3.14 2.12 -8.94
CA THR A 73 4.06 2.97 -9.72
C THR A 73 3.76 2.92 -11.22
N ARG A 74 3.35 1.77 -11.73
CA ARG A 74 2.88 1.65 -13.12
C ARG A 74 1.59 2.43 -13.34
N ALA A 75 0.62 2.36 -12.43
CA ALA A 75 -0.62 3.14 -12.51
C ALA A 75 -0.35 4.65 -12.49
N LEU A 76 0.59 5.11 -11.67
CA LEU A 76 1.04 6.52 -11.63
C LEU A 76 1.69 7.00 -12.94
N SER A 77 2.24 6.09 -13.74
CA SER A 77 2.78 6.40 -15.07
C SER A 77 1.69 6.52 -16.14
N LEU A 78 0.53 5.88 -15.93
CA LEU A 78 -0.57 5.81 -16.89
C LEU A 78 -1.70 6.79 -16.59
N ALA A 79 -1.88 7.16 -15.33
CA ALA A 79 -2.98 7.99 -14.85
C ALA A 79 -2.51 9.14 -13.94
N LYS A 80 -3.41 10.08 -13.66
CA LYS A 80 -3.11 11.19 -12.73
C LYS A 80 -3.02 10.65 -11.30
N SER A 81 -1.99 11.09 -10.58
CA SER A 81 -1.78 10.72 -9.16
C SER A 81 -3.01 10.87 -8.26
N ASN A 82 -3.86 11.89 -8.49
CA ASN A 82 -5.09 12.05 -7.72
C ASN A 82 -6.11 10.92 -7.95
N SER A 83 -6.27 10.47 -9.20
CA SER A 83 -7.16 9.35 -9.54
C SER A 83 -6.61 8.04 -9.00
N VAL A 84 -5.29 7.82 -9.12
CA VAL A 84 -4.65 6.60 -8.59
C VAL A 84 -4.82 6.50 -7.08
N GLN A 85 -4.58 7.59 -6.34
CA GLN A 85 -4.75 7.58 -4.88
C GLN A 85 -6.21 7.38 -4.46
N LEU A 86 -7.19 7.90 -5.20
CA LEU A 86 -8.60 7.63 -4.90
C LEU A 86 -8.99 6.17 -5.14
N ILE A 87 -8.42 5.53 -6.15
CA ILE A 87 -8.59 4.09 -6.36
C ILE A 87 -7.88 3.31 -5.25
N GLU A 88 -6.71 3.73 -4.78
CA GLU A 88 -6.03 3.12 -3.62
C GLU A 88 -6.89 3.16 -2.35
N LEU A 89 -7.76 4.16 -2.18
CA LEU A 89 -8.73 4.18 -1.07
C LEU A 89 -9.75 3.04 -1.13
N SER A 90 -9.85 2.29 -2.23
CA SER A 90 -10.67 1.08 -2.30
C SER A 90 -10.02 -0.13 -1.61
N GLU A 91 -8.72 -0.10 -1.30
CA GLU A 91 -8.01 -1.22 -0.63
C GLU A 91 -8.67 -1.65 0.70
N PRO A 92 -9.09 -0.73 1.61
CA PRO A 92 -9.81 -1.11 2.81
C PRO A 92 -11.16 -1.79 2.54
N LEU A 93 -11.83 -1.49 1.43
CA LEU A 93 -13.06 -2.18 1.03
C LEU A 93 -12.78 -3.63 0.69
N PHE A 94 -11.77 -3.88 -0.15
CA PHE A 94 -11.38 -5.23 -0.52
C PHE A 94 -10.81 -6.00 0.68
N ALA A 95 -10.03 -5.35 1.55
CA ALA A 95 -9.54 -5.95 2.77
C ALA A 95 -10.67 -6.36 3.72
N MET A 96 -11.70 -5.52 3.88
CA MET A 96 -12.90 -5.85 4.66
C MET A 96 -13.67 -7.03 4.06
N LEU A 97 -13.87 -7.04 2.73
CA LEU A 97 -14.55 -8.12 2.03
C LEU A 97 -13.78 -9.44 2.13
N PHE A 98 -12.48 -9.44 1.87
CA PHE A 98 -11.63 -10.63 1.98
C PHE A 98 -11.46 -11.09 3.42
N GLY A 99 -11.39 -10.17 4.38
CA GLY A 99 -11.42 -10.49 5.81
C GLY A 99 -12.68 -11.25 6.20
N SER A 100 -13.84 -10.82 5.69
CA SER A 100 -15.09 -11.51 5.93
C SER A 100 -15.17 -12.87 5.23
N LEU A 101 -14.77 -12.95 3.95
CA LEU A 101 -14.88 -14.16 3.14
C LEU A 101 -13.88 -15.26 3.52
N PHE A 102 -12.61 -14.91 3.77
CA PHE A 102 -11.54 -15.88 3.97
C PHE A 102 -11.18 -16.08 5.45
N LEU A 103 -11.39 -15.07 6.30
CA LEU A 103 -11.05 -15.12 7.73
C LEU A 103 -12.29 -15.18 8.64
N ALA A 104 -13.50 -15.27 8.07
CA ALA A 104 -14.77 -15.27 8.79
C ALA A 104 -14.93 -14.09 9.77
N GLN A 105 -14.32 -12.93 9.45
CA GLN A 105 -14.44 -11.73 10.27
C GLN A 105 -15.81 -11.09 10.13
N SER A 106 -16.42 -10.71 11.25
CA SER A 106 -17.65 -9.93 11.28
C SER A 106 -17.38 -8.49 10.86
N ILE A 107 -18.19 -7.97 9.94
CA ILE A 107 -18.11 -6.57 9.51
C ILE A 107 -18.90 -5.71 10.49
N SER A 108 -18.25 -4.69 11.06
CA SER A 108 -18.88 -3.76 12.01
C SER A 108 -19.64 -2.64 11.28
N PHE A 109 -20.62 -2.05 11.97
CA PHE A 109 -21.37 -0.91 11.43
C PHE A 109 -20.47 0.27 11.01
N LEU A 110 -19.43 0.56 11.80
CA LEU A 110 -18.46 1.62 11.48
C LEU A 110 -17.66 1.32 10.21
N GLN A 111 -17.32 0.05 9.98
CA GLN A 111 -16.63 -0.37 8.75
C GLN A 111 -17.53 -0.21 7.52
N ILE A 112 -18.82 -0.53 7.64
CA ILE A 112 -19.81 -0.30 6.57
C ILE A 112 -19.93 1.19 6.26
N LEU A 113 -20.08 2.03 7.30
CA LEU A 113 -20.20 3.48 7.14
C LEU A 113 -18.96 4.07 6.46
N GLY A 114 -17.76 3.67 6.91
CA GLY A 114 -16.50 4.05 6.28
C GLY A 114 -16.43 3.61 4.82
N GLY A 115 -16.88 2.39 4.53
CA GLY A 115 -16.91 1.87 3.17
C GLY A 115 -17.85 2.64 2.24
N VAL A 116 -19.02 3.05 2.74
CA VAL A 116 -19.96 3.91 2.00
C VAL A 116 -19.31 5.26 1.67
N PHE A 117 -18.59 5.88 2.60
CA PHE A 117 -17.90 7.14 2.33
C PHE A 117 -16.80 7.01 1.28
N ILE A 118 -16.04 5.91 1.27
CA ILE A 118 -15.03 5.64 0.25
C ILE A 118 -15.68 5.53 -1.14
N LEU A 119 -16.72 4.70 -1.26
CA LEU A 119 -17.44 4.52 -2.53
C LEU A 119 -18.05 5.83 -3.03
N PHE A 120 -18.64 6.61 -2.11
CA PHE A 120 -19.19 7.92 -2.44
C PHE A 120 -18.11 8.89 -2.94
N ALA A 121 -16.95 8.93 -2.28
CA ALA A 121 -15.83 9.78 -2.70
C ALA A 121 -15.31 9.42 -4.10
N ILE A 122 -15.15 8.13 -4.38
CA ILE A 122 -14.74 7.64 -5.71
C ILE A 122 -15.79 8.01 -6.76
N PHE A 123 -17.07 7.79 -6.46
CA PHE A 123 -18.18 8.11 -7.36
C PHE A 123 -18.24 9.60 -7.71
N VAL A 124 -18.19 10.49 -6.71
CA VAL A 124 -18.22 11.94 -6.94
C VAL A 124 -17.04 12.40 -7.81
N HIS A 125 -15.85 11.84 -7.57
CA HIS A 125 -14.64 12.23 -8.30
C HIS A 125 -14.62 11.75 -9.75
N GLU A 126 -14.90 10.46 -9.99
CA GLU A 126 -14.86 9.88 -11.34
C GLU A 126 -15.96 10.47 -12.24
N PHE A 127 -17.16 10.67 -11.70
CA PHE A 127 -18.27 11.25 -12.46
C PHE A 127 -18.21 12.79 -12.55
N LYS A 128 -17.15 13.42 -12.00
CA LYS A 128 -16.98 14.89 -11.95
C LYS A 128 -18.26 15.62 -11.55
N LEU A 129 -19.00 15.06 -10.59
CA LEU A 129 -20.21 15.70 -10.09
C LEU A 129 -19.78 17.03 -9.45
N LYS A 130 -20.17 18.13 -10.09
CA LYS A 130 -20.08 19.46 -9.48
C LYS A 130 -21.16 19.52 -8.41
N LEU A 131 -20.79 19.13 -7.19
CA LEU A 131 -21.53 19.42 -5.97
C LEU A 131 -21.29 20.89 -5.57
#